data_AF-A0A938N0J4-F1
#
_entry.id   AF-A0A938N0J4-F1
#
_cell.length_a   1.000
_cell.length_b   1.000
_cell.length_c   1.000
_cell.angle_alpha   90.00
_cell.angle_beta   90.00
_cell.angle_gamma   90.00
#
_symmetry.space_group_name_H-M   'P 1'
#
loop_
_entity.id
_entity.type
_entity.pdbx_description
1 polymer ?
#
loop_
_entity_poly.entity_id
_entity_poly.type
_entity_poly.pdbx_seq_one_letter_code
_entity_poly.pdbx_strand_id
1 'polypeptide(L)'
;MPKTNRVPAFIVIGALLVLGALLISSVNRLQIEPGPETLLAATPAGTIHDAAERGDVPALQASLKQGIPVDRPLGLGERWRQGMTPLMLAALAGRTDAVAALLHAGAKVNATSGDGKTALMYAAGWGDAATLRALLDAQARVDMRSEDGWTALMLAAGRGTAESVELLIRAGADVNSRNRWGESALMAAARSDEPAKVRMLLTYQADPNQPDSDGVTALSVACSGDAPADMVSALVSAGAQANSADRDGVTPLMRAAERGSVDKARLLLAGGAKPDAADRKGWTAIDWARSRGDRDGEAVAALLAGP
;
A
#
# COMPACT_ATOMS: atom_id res chain seq x y z
N MET A 1 -21.24 47.13 -16.35
CA MET A 1 -21.49 45.73 -16.76
C MET A 1 -20.25 44.91 -16.44
N PRO A 2 -20.27 44.02 -15.43
CA PRO A 2 -19.10 43.20 -15.13
C PRO A 2 -18.99 42.08 -16.16
N LYS A 3 -17.82 42.00 -16.82
CA LYS A 3 -17.46 40.90 -17.71
C LYS A 3 -17.38 39.63 -16.88
N THR A 4 -18.29 38.70 -17.13
CA THR A 4 -18.26 37.35 -16.55
C THR A 4 -17.07 36.61 -17.16
N ASN A 5 -15.98 36.48 -16.40
CA ASN A 5 -14.87 35.59 -16.72
C ASN A 5 -15.38 34.14 -16.58
N ARG A 6 -16.04 33.63 -17.63
CA ARG A 6 -16.34 32.21 -17.75
C ARG A 6 -15.02 31.51 -18.03
N VAL A 7 -14.57 30.71 -17.07
CA VAL A 7 -13.45 29.78 -17.30
C VAL A 7 -13.84 28.92 -18.51
N PRO A 8 -13.01 28.90 -19.57
CA PRO A 8 -13.35 28.13 -20.75
C PRO A 8 -13.50 26.66 -20.39
N ALA A 9 -14.61 26.05 -20.83
CA ALA A 9 -14.96 24.67 -20.46
C ALA A 9 -13.84 23.65 -20.74
N PHE A 10 -12.97 23.91 -21.73
CA PHE A 10 -11.82 23.06 -22.03
C PHE A 10 -10.73 23.05 -20.94
N ILE A 11 -10.59 24.11 -20.14
CA ILE A 11 -9.66 24.14 -18.99
C ILE A 11 -10.22 23.30 -17.83
N VAL A 12 -11.53 23.39 -17.58
CA VAL A 12 -12.22 22.57 -16.56
C VAL A 12 -12.20 21.08 -16.96
N ILE A 13 -12.43 20.78 -18.24
CA ILE A 13 -12.35 19.42 -18.78
C ILE A 13 -10.90 18.91 -18.73
N GLY A 14 -9.91 19.75 -19.04
CA GLY A 14 -8.49 19.39 -18.91
C GLY A 14 -8.05 19.10 -17.47
N ALA A 15 -8.54 19.87 -16.49
CA ALA A 15 -8.27 19.65 -15.07
C ALA A 15 -8.95 18.36 -14.56
N LEU A 16 -10.20 18.09 -14.96
CA LEU A 16 -10.89 16.84 -14.67
C LEU A 16 -10.23 15.62 -15.34
N LEU A 17 -9.60 15.80 -16.51
CA LEU A 17 -8.84 14.75 -17.18
C LEU A 17 -7.47 14.50 -16.52
N VAL A 18 -6.83 15.51 -15.92
CA VAL A 18 -5.55 15.35 -15.20
C VAL A 18 -5.76 14.82 -13.78
N LEU A 19 -6.75 15.32 -13.04
CA LEU A 19 -7.21 14.71 -11.78
C LEU A 19 -7.76 13.30 -12.04
N GLY A 20 -8.51 13.13 -13.13
CA GLY A 20 -8.97 11.83 -13.62
C GLY A 20 -7.80 10.93 -13.98
N ALA A 21 -6.74 11.41 -14.63
CA ALA A 21 -5.56 10.61 -14.97
C ALA A 21 -4.65 10.36 -13.76
N LEU A 22 -4.62 11.22 -12.73
CA LEU A 22 -3.90 11.01 -11.48
C LEU A 22 -4.64 10.07 -10.54
N LEU A 23 -5.97 10.17 -10.48
CA LEU A 23 -6.83 9.17 -9.83
C LEU A 23 -6.74 7.86 -10.60
N ILE A 24 -6.93 7.83 -11.92
CA ILE A 24 -6.80 6.61 -12.73
C ILE A 24 -5.38 6.07 -12.72
N SER A 25 -4.32 6.88 -12.66
CA SER A 25 -2.92 6.40 -12.55
C SER A 25 -2.62 5.88 -11.14
N SER A 26 -3.12 6.53 -10.08
CA SER A 26 -2.99 6.04 -8.70
C SER A 26 -3.86 4.81 -8.44
N VAL A 27 -5.03 4.74 -9.08
CA VAL A 27 -5.99 3.63 -9.06
C VAL A 27 -5.61 2.53 -10.06
N ASN A 28 -4.80 2.78 -11.10
CA ASN A 28 -4.21 1.76 -12.00
C ASN A 28 -2.86 1.23 -11.48
N ARG A 29 -2.09 2.03 -10.74
CA ARG A 29 -0.84 1.58 -10.07
C ARG A 29 -1.15 0.61 -8.95
N LEU A 30 -2.32 0.75 -8.35
CA LEU A 30 -3.01 -0.38 -7.78
C LEU A 30 -3.59 -1.16 -8.97
N GLN A 31 -3.04 -2.32 -9.31
CA GLN A 31 -4.00 -3.38 -9.59
C GLN A 31 -4.91 -3.37 -8.36
N ILE A 32 -6.18 -2.95 -8.51
CA ILE A 32 -7.16 -3.08 -7.44
C ILE A 32 -7.35 -4.58 -7.28
N GLU A 33 -6.38 -5.23 -6.62
CA GLU A 33 -6.52 -6.49 -5.96
C GLU A 33 -7.72 -6.27 -5.05
N PRO A 34 -8.83 -6.92 -5.36
CA PRO A 34 -10.08 -6.52 -4.78
C PRO A 34 -10.03 -6.83 -3.26
N GLY A 35 -10.90 -6.25 -2.45
CA GLY A 35 -10.85 -6.43 -1.00
C GLY A 35 -10.90 -7.92 -0.60
N PRO A 36 -10.53 -8.32 0.63
CA PRO A 36 -10.54 -9.72 1.05
C PRO A 36 -11.87 -10.44 0.71
N GLU A 37 -13.01 -9.75 0.79
CA GLU A 37 -14.33 -10.29 0.41
C GLU A 37 -14.46 -10.66 -1.08
N THR A 38 -13.74 -9.95 -1.95
CA THR A 38 -13.68 -10.22 -3.39
C THR A 38 -12.50 -11.13 -3.77
N LEU A 39 -11.50 -11.26 -2.90
CA LEU A 39 -10.47 -12.31 -3.01
C LEU A 39 -11.05 -13.71 -2.66
N LEU A 40 -12.08 -13.77 -1.81
CA LEU A 40 -12.73 -15.00 -1.35
C LEU A 40 -13.82 -15.55 -2.30
N ALA A 41 -13.76 -15.26 -3.61
CA ALA A 41 -14.68 -15.90 -4.57
C ALA A 41 -14.61 -17.43 -4.39
N ALA A 42 -15.73 -18.10 -4.17
CA ALA A 42 -15.72 -19.47 -3.66
C ALA A 42 -14.88 -20.40 -4.54
N THR A 43 -13.79 -20.95 -3.99
CA THR A 43 -13.14 -22.13 -4.58
C THR A 43 -14.18 -23.24 -4.74
N PRO A 44 -14.04 -24.14 -5.73
CA PRO A 44 -15.03 -25.19 -5.93
C PRO A 44 -15.23 -25.98 -4.62
N ALA A 45 -16.48 -26.04 -4.17
CA ALA A 45 -16.82 -26.63 -2.88
C ALA A 45 -16.33 -28.08 -2.78
N GLY A 46 -15.80 -28.45 -1.62
CA GLY A 46 -15.30 -29.81 -1.35
C GLY A 46 -13.92 -30.11 -1.93
N THR A 47 -13.21 -29.11 -2.46
CA THR A 47 -11.80 -29.24 -2.81
C THR A 47 -10.88 -29.01 -1.61
N ILE A 48 -9.63 -29.47 -1.70
CA ILE A 48 -8.61 -29.17 -0.69
C ILE A 48 -8.37 -27.64 -0.54
N HIS A 49 -8.57 -26.89 -1.63
CA HIS A 49 -8.49 -25.42 -1.65
C HIS A 49 -9.60 -24.77 -0.83
N ASP A 50 -10.85 -25.21 -1.02
CA ASP A 50 -12.02 -24.75 -0.25
C ASP A 50 -11.88 -25.08 1.24
N ALA A 51 -11.44 -26.29 1.55
CA ALA A 51 -11.17 -26.69 2.92
C ALA A 51 -10.08 -25.79 3.58
N ALA A 52 -9.03 -25.43 2.84
CA ALA A 52 -7.99 -24.53 3.33
C ALA A 52 -8.50 -23.10 3.57
N GLU A 53 -9.25 -22.56 2.61
CA GLU A 53 -9.84 -21.21 2.65
C GLU A 53 -10.85 -21.06 3.82
N ARG A 54 -11.68 -22.09 4.05
CA ARG A 54 -12.63 -22.12 5.17
C ARG A 54 -12.00 -22.48 6.51
N GLY A 55 -10.79 -23.04 6.52
CA GLY A 55 -10.14 -23.52 7.75
C GLY A 55 -10.66 -24.88 8.24
N ASP A 56 -11.27 -25.68 7.36
CA ASP A 56 -11.83 -27.00 7.68
C ASP A 56 -10.72 -28.06 7.72
N VAL A 57 -10.05 -28.17 8.86
CA VAL A 57 -8.96 -29.14 9.09
C VAL A 57 -9.39 -30.59 8.85
N PRO A 58 -10.57 -31.06 9.31
CA PRO A 58 -11.06 -32.39 8.96
C PRO A 58 -11.17 -32.64 7.45
N ALA A 59 -11.73 -31.69 6.70
CA ALA A 59 -11.84 -31.83 5.24
C ALA A 59 -10.47 -31.81 4.53
N LEU A 60 -9.51 -31.02 5.04
CA LEU A 60 -8.12 -31.06 4.58
C LEU A 60 -7.50 -32.45 4.77
N GLN A 61 -7.60 -32.99 5.99
CA GLN A 61 -7.06 -34.31 6.30
C GLN A 61 -7.72 -35.42 5.48
N ALA A 62 -9.04 -35.34 5.25
CA ALA A 62 -9.76 -36.27 4.39
C ALA A 62 -9.25 -36.21 2.95
N SER A 63 -9.06 -35.00 2.40
CA SER A 63 -8.52 -34.79 1.06
C SER A 63 -7.11 -35.38 0.91
N LEU A 64 -6.25 -35.15 1.90
CA LEU A 64 -4.88 -35.68 1.92
C LEU A 64 -4.86 -37.21 2.01
N LYS A 65 -5.76 -37.82 2.81
CA LYS A 65 -5.92 -39.28 2.89
C LYS A 65 -6.38 -39.90 1.57
N GLN A 66 -7.14 -39.17 0.75
CA GLN A 66 -7.53 -39.59 -0.60
C GLN A 66 -6.38 -39.47 -1.62
N GLY A 67 -5.19 -39.04 -1.21
CA GLY A 67 -4.02 -38.90 -2.08
C GLY A 67 -4.01 -37.60 -2.88
N ILE A 68 -4.85 -36.62 -2.54
CA ILE A 68 -4.79 -35.29 -3.16
C ILE A 68 -3.47 -34.63 -2.73
N PRO A 69 -2.62 -34.14 -3.68
CA PRO A 69 -1.35 -33.51 -3.32
C PRO A 69 -1.54 -32.27 -2.45
N VAL A 70 -0.74 -32.15 -1.39
CA VAL A 70 -0.80 -31.02 -0.43
C VAL A 70 -0.55 -29.66 -1.09
N ASP A 71 0.34 -29.61 -2.09
CA ASP A 71 0.68 -28.40 -2.84
C ASP A 71 -0.10 -28.27 -4.16
N ARG A 72 -1.25 -28.94 -4.32
CA ARG A 72 -2.01 -28.92 -5.58
C ARG A 72 -2.28 -27.46 -5.98
N PRO A 73 -1.76 -26.95 -7.12
CA PRO A 73 -2.01 -25.58 -7.52
C PRO A 73 -3.47 -25.43 -7.96
N LEU A 74 -4.06 -24.27 -7.66
CA LEU A 74 -5.36 -23.89 -8.19
C LEU A 74 -5.21 -23.57 -9.68
N GLY A 75 -5.87 -24.35 -10.53
CA GLY A 75 -5.76 -24.23 -12.00
C GLY A 75 -6.87 -23.41 -12.66
N LEU A 76 -7.77 -22.81 -11.89
CA LEU A 76 -8.96 -22.10 -12.36
C LEU A 76 -9.16 -20.82 -11.52
N GLY A 77 -9.84 -19.83 -12.09
CA GLY A 77 -10.12 -18.55 -11.44
C GLY A 77 -9.40 -17.37 -12.08
N GLU A 78 -9.55 -16.20 -11.46
CA GLU A 78 -8.88 -14.95 -11.85
C GLU A 78 -7.36 -15.13 -11.94
N ARG A 79 -6.70 -14.33 -12.78
CA ARG A 79 -5.26 -14.46 -13.08
C ARG A 79 -4.39 -14.51 -11.81
N TRP A 80 -4.74 -13.72 -10.79
CA TRP A 80 -4.00 -13.64 -9.52
C TRP A 80 -4.15 -14.88 -8.62
N ARG A 81 -5.18 -15.72 -8.83
CA ARG A 81 -5.38 -16.98 -8.10
C ARG A 81 -4.73 -18.19 -8.74
N GLN A 82 -4.37 -18.07 -10.02
CA GLN A 82 -3.73 -19.16 -10.73
C GLN A 82 -2.43 -19.54 -10.01
N GLY A 83 -2.22 -20.83 -9.81
CA GLY A 83 -1.04 -21.34 -9.11
C GLY A 83 -1.09 -21.25 -7.59
N MET A 84 -2.15 -20.69 -6.97
CA MET A 84 -2.24 -20.68 -5.51
C MET A 84 -2.33 -22.10 -4.94
N THR A 85 -1.54 -22.39 -3.91
CA THR A 85 -1.61 -23.65 -3.16
C THR A 85 -2.66 -23.56 -2.04
N PRO A 86 -3.10 -24.70 -1.47
CA PRO A 86 -3.96 -24.69 -0.28
C PRO A 86 -3.34 -23.88 0.87
N LEU A 87 -2.01 -23.95 1.05
CA LEU A 87 -1.30 -23.18 2.09
C LEU A 87 -1.46 -21.67 1.88
N MET A 88 -1.37 -21.18 0.63
CA MET A 88 -1.56 -19.76 0.32
C MET A 88 -2.99 -19.29 0.58
N LEU A 89 -3.99 -20.13 0.29
CA LEU A 89 -5.40 -19.81 0.55
C LEU A 89 -5.70 -19.76 2.05
N ALA A 90 -5.19 -20.74 2.82
CA ALA A 90 -5.29 -20.71 4.28
C ALA A 90 -4.58 -19.48 4.87
N ALA A 91 -3.42 -19.11 4.33
CA ALA A 91 -2.66 -17.94 4.74
C ALA A 91 -3.39 -16.62 4.43
N LEU A 92 -3.94 -16.49 3.22
CA LEU A 92 -4.77 -15.36 2.79
C LEU A 92 -5.99 -15.19 3.70
N ALA A 93 -6.64 -16.30 4.07
CA ALA A 93 -7.85 -16.30 4.89
C ALA A 93 -7.58 -16.28 6.42
N GLY A 94 -6.32 -16.19 6.86
CA GLY A 94 -5.96 -16.16 8.29
C GLY A 94 -6.31 -17.45 9.05
N ARG A 95 -6.32 -18.61 8.37
CA ARG A 95 -6.71 -19.88 8.98
C ARG A 95 -5.50 -20.57 9.60
N THR A 96 -5.06 -20.09 10.77
CA THR A 96 -3.85 -20.59 11.46
C THR A 96 -3.83 -22.12 11.62
N ASP A 97 -4.94 -22.73 12.04
CA ASP A 97 -5.02 -24.20 12.22
C ASP A 97 -4.88 -24.97 10.90
N ALA A 98 -5.46 -24.45 9.81
CA ALA A 98 -5.30 -25.03 8.49
C ALA A 98 -3.87 -24.87 7.96
N VAL A 99 -3.24 -23.72 8.20
CA VAL A 99 -1.82 -23.50 7.90
C VAL A 99 -0.95 -24.52 8.64
N ALA A 100 -1.16 -24.70 9.95
CA ALA A 100 -0.42 -25.69 10.74
C ALA A 100 -0.62 -27.13 10.22
N ALA A 101 -1.86 -27.51 9.90
CA ALA A 101 -2.17 -28.82 9.37
C ALA A 101 -1.51 -29.08 8.00
N LEU A 102 -1.52 -28.08 7.10
CA LEU A 102 -0.90 -28.17 5.78
C LEU A 102 0.63 -28.26 5.88
N LEU A 103 1.25 -27.46 6.75
CA LEU A 103 2.69 -27.52 7.01
C LEU A 103 3.11 -28.87 7.60
N HIS A 104 2.34 -29.41 8.55
CA HIS A 104 2.57 -30.75 9.10
C HIS A 104 2.44 -31.85 8.03
N ALA A 105 1.54 -31.66 7.05
CA ALA A 105 1.39 -32.53 5.89
C ALA A 105 2.48 -32.35 4.82
N GLY A 106 3.48 -31.49 5.05
CA GLY A 106 4.61 -31.29 4.15
C GLY A 106 4.39 -30.25 3.05
N ALA A 107 3.43 -29.33 3.22
CA ALA A 107 3.27 -28.21 2.29
C ALA A 107 4.56 -27.40 2.14
N LYS A 108 4.89 -27.01 0.91
CA LYS A 108 6.06 -26.18 0.63
C LYS A 108 5.80 -24.74 1.05
N VAL A 109 6.35 -24.36 2.20
CA VAL A 109 6.18 -23.02 2.79
C VAL A 109 6.57 -21.87 1.85
N ASN A 110 7.56 -22.09 0.97
CA ASN A 110 8.09 -21.11 0.02
C ASN A 110 7.61 -21.33 -1.42
N ALA A 111 6.54 -22.10 -1.64
CA ALA A 111 5.90 -22.16 -2.95
C ALA A 111 5.42 -20.76 -3.36
N THR A 112 5.30 -20.53 -4.68
CA THR A 112 4.82 -19.27 -5.25
C THR A 112 3.57 -19.48 -6.09
N SER A 113 2.62 -18.56 -5.99
CA SER A 113 1.48 -18.42 -6.91
C SER A 113 1.96 -18.00 -8.31
N GLY A 114 1.02 -17.89 -9.25
CA GLY A 114 1.29 -17.50 -10.63
C GLY A 114 1.82 -16.07 -10.80
N ASP A 115 1.70 -15.21 -9.79
CA ASP A 115 2.28 -13.86 -9.74
C ASP A 115 3.49 -13.76 -8.80
N GLY A 116 4.04 -14.90 -8.38
CA GLY A 116 5.24 -14.99 -7.55
C GLY A 116 5.02 -14.76 -6.05
N LYS A 117 3.77 -14.58 -5.58
CA LYS A 117 3.51 -14.37 -4.13
C LYS A 117 3.61 -15.68 -3.34
N THR A 118 4.13 -15.61 -2.12
CA THR A 118 4.23 -16.75 -1.19
C THR A 118 3.09 -16.74 -0.17
N ALA A 119 2.90 -17.84 0.56
CA ALA A 119 1.96 -17.87 1.69
C ALA A 119 2.27 -16.76 2.73
N LEU A 120 3.55 -16.48 2.99
CA LEU A 120 3.97 -15.40 3.89
C LEU A 120 3.50 -14.02 3.40
N MET A 121 3.58 -13.76 2.09
CA MET A 121 3.09 -12.51 1.50
C MET A 121 1.58 -12.35 1.63
N TYR A 122 0.82 -13.42 1.40
CA TYR A 122 -0.64 -13.39 1.57
C TYR A 122 -1.04 -13.19 3.04
N ALA A 123 -0.40 -13.90 3.97
CA ALA A 123 -0.62 -13.70 5.40
C ALA A 123 -0.26 -12.27 5.84
N ALA A 124 0.84 -11.72 5.32
CA ALA A 124 1.30 -10.38 5.65
C ALA A 124 0.30 -9.29 5.26
N GLY A 125 -0.31 -9.40 4.07
CA GLY A 125 -1.23 -8.38 3.56
C GLY A 125 -2.68 -8.53 4.01
N TRP A 126 -3.18 -9.76 4.20
CA TRP A 126 -4.62 -10.02 4.40
C TRP A 126 -4.94 -11.03 5.51
N GLY A 127 -3.97 -11.84 5.92
CA GLY A 127 -4.13 -12.78 7.04
C GLY A 127 -3.94 -12.10 8.39
N ASP A 128 -3.81 -12.91 9.43
CA ASP A 128 -3.55 -12.46 10.79
C ASP A 128 -2.08 -12.71 11.23
N ALA A 129 -1.68 -12.05 12.31
CA ALA A 129 -0.32 -12.15 12.84
C ALA A 129 0.02 -13.56 13.36
N ALA A 130 -0.97 -14.34 13.80
CA ALA A 130 -0.78 -15.72 14.24
C ALA A 130 -0.41 -16.63 13.07
N THR A 131 -1.10 -16.50 11.94
CA THR A 131 -0.84 -17.18 10.69
C THR A 131 0.53 -16.80 10.14
N LEU A 132 0.86 -15.51 10.15
CA LEU A 132 2.16 -15.01 9.77
C LEU A 132 3.28 -15.62 10.63
N ARG A 133 3.10 -15.66 11.95
CA ARG A 133 4.05 -16.27 12.90
C ARG A 133 4.23 -17.77 12.62
N ALA A 134 3.15 -18.51 12.41
CA ALA A 134 3.21 -19.94 12.08
C ALA A 134 4.04 -20.21 10.80
N LEU A 135 3.91 -19.35 9.78
CA LEU A 135 4.72 -19.45 8.56
C LEU A 135 6.20 -19.14 8.80
N LEU A 136 6.50 -18.11 9.61
CA LEU A 136 7.87 -17.76 9.99
C LEU A 136 8.53 -18.87 10.82
N ASP A 137 7.82 -19.46 11.77
CA ASP A 137 8.29 -20.60 12.58
C ASP A 137 8.61 -21.80 11.68
N ALA A 138 7.82 -22.00 10.61
CA ALA A 138 8.06 -22.98 9.56
C ALA A 138 9.15 -22.57 8.54
N GLN A 139 9.99 -21.59 8.86
CA GLN A 139 11.13 -21.13 8.05
C GLN A 139 10.73 -20.58 6.67
N ALA A 140 9.59 -19.87 6.60
CA ALA A 140 9.25 -19.06 5.44
C ALA A 140 10.35 -18.01 5.19
N ARG A 141 10.77 -17.87 3.92
CA ARG A 141 11.76 -16.87 3.50
C ARG A 141 11.13 -15.48 3.46
N VAL A 142 11.65 -14.59 4.29
CA VAL A 142 11.13 -13.22 4.46
C VAL A 142 11.46 -12.28 3.30
N ASP A 143 12.55 -12.57 2.58
CA ASP A 143 13.16 -11.73 1.54
C ASP A 143 12.68 -12.04 0.12
N MET A 144 11.80 -13.06 -0.04
CA MET A 144 11.22 -13.40 -1.32
C MET A 144 10.42 -12.24 -1.91
N ARG A 145 10.29 -12.25 -3.24
CA ARG A 145 9.70 -11.16 -4.02
C ARG A 145 8.72 -11.72 -5.03
N SER A 146 7.57 -11.06 -5.18
CA SER A 146 6.63 -11.35 -6.27
C SER A 146 7.22 -10.97 -7.62
N GLU A 147 6.53 -11.28 -8.72
CA GLU A 147 6.96 -10.88 -10.08
C GLU A 147 7.16 -9.36 -10.20
N ASP A 148 6.32 -8.58 -9.54
CA ASP A 148 6.43 -7.12 -9.50
C ASP A 148 7.41 -6.60 -8.43
N GLY A 149 8.07 -7.50 -7.72
CA GLY A 149 9.06 -7.17 -6.70
C GLY A 149 8.47 -6.79 -5.34
N TRP A 150 7.20 -7.11 -5.06
CA TRP A 150 6.63 -6.89 -3.73
C TRP A 150 7.21 -7.87 -2.70
N THR A 151 7.56 -7.37 -1.52
CA THR A 151 7.96 -8.19 -0.36
C THR A 151 6.79 -8.35 0.61
N ALA A 152 6.87 -9.32 1.52
CA ALA A 152 5.88 -9.46 2.60
C ALA A 152 5.77 -8.18 3.45
N LEU A 153 6.91 -7.51 3.74
CA LEU A 153 6.92 -6.28 4.54
C LEU A 153 6.16 -5.14 3.86
N MET A 154 6.29 -4.97 2.54
CA MET A 154 5.53 -3.95 1.81
C MET A 154 4.02 -4.20 1.87
N LEU A 155 3.60 -5.46 1.74
CA LEU A 155 2.19 -5.84 1.83
C LEU A 155 1.64 -5.64 3.24
N ALA A 156 2.39 -6.02 4.28
CA ALA A 156 2.01 -5.76 5.67
C ALA A 156 1.91 -4.25 5.97
N ALA A 157 2.87 -3.46 5.48
CA ALA A 157 2.87 -2.02 5.68
C ALA A 157 1.63 -1.34 5.07
N GLY A 158 1.21 -1.75 3.86
CA GLY A 158 0.05 -1.18 3.19
C GLY A 158 -1.30 -1.72 3.67
N ARG A 159 -1.39 -3.00 4.01
CA ARG A 159 -2.68 -3.71 4.20
C ARG A 159 -2.79 -4.51 5.50
N GLY A 160 -1.68 -5.07 5.98
CA GLY A 160 -1.64 -5.87 7.19
C GLY A 160 -1.71 -5.06 8.48
N THR A 161 -1.46 -5.69 9.62
CA THR A 161 -1.44 -5.03 10.94
C THR A 161 -0.05 -4.50 11.29
N ALA A 162 0.03 -3.59 12.27
CA ALA A 162 1.31 -3.16 12.83
C ALA A 162 2.10 -4.34 13.45
N GLU A 163 1.43 -5.34 14.02
CA GLU A 163 2.08 -6.55 14.53
C GLU A 163 2.74 -7.36 13.39
N SER A 164 2.07 -7.47 12.23
CA SER A 164 2.64 -8.14 11.05
C SER A 164 3.91 -7.43 10.55
N VAL A 165 3.90 -6.09 10.55
CA VAL A 165 5.09 -5.28 10.21
C VAL A 165 6.24 -5.59 11.18
N GLU A 166 5.96 -5.57 12.50
CA GLU A 166 6.98 -5.84 13.51
C GLU A 166 7.56 -7.25 13.39
N LEU A 167 6.72 -8.27 13.21
CA LEU A 167 7.13 -9.66 13.06
C LEU A 167 8.08 -9.83 11.87
N LEU A 168 7.76 -9.24 10.73
CA LEU A 168 8.58 -9.34 9.52
C LEU A 168 9.94 -8.66 9.71
N ILE A 169 9.97 -7.48 10.32
CA ILE A 169 11.24 -6.78 10.60
C ILE A 169 12.10 -7.61 11.55
N ARG A 170 11.53 -8.15 12.63
CA ARG A 170 12.25 -9.02 13.58
C ARG A 170 12.72 -10.32 12.93
N ALA A 171 12.02 -10.81 11.91
CA ALA A 171 12.41 -11.95 11.11
C ALA A 171 13.49 -11.61 10.05
N GLY A 172 13.98 -10.38 9.99
CA GLY A 172 15.06 -9.96 9.10
C GLY A 172 14.61 -9.40 7.75
N ALA A 173 13.36 -8.94 7.63
CA ALA A 173 12.92 -8.24 6.42
C ALA A 173 13.74 -6.95 6.20
N ASP A 174 14.24 -6.76 4.99
CA ASP A 174 14.86 -5.50 4.60
C ASP A 174 13.81 -4.37 4.50
N VAL A 175 13.89 -3.44 5.44
CA VAL A 175 12.99 -2.29 5.58
C VAL A 175 13.05 -1.34 4.37
N ASN A 176 14.18 -1.31 3.68
CA ASN A 176 14.46 -0.39 2.59
C ASN A 176 14.39 -1.05 1.19
N SER A 177 13.89 -2.27 1.12
CA SER A 177 13.61 -2.93 -0.15
C SER A 177 12.61 -2.12 -0.99
N ARG A 178 12.75 -2.19 -2.32
CA ARG A 178 11.94 -1.42 -3.28
C ARG A 178 11.39 -2.29 -4.40
N ASN A 179 10.10 -2.19 -4.73
CA ASN A 179 9.48 -2.97 -5.80
C ASN A 179 9.91 -2.45 -7.21
N ARG A 180 9.35 -3.01 -8.30
CA ARG A 180 9.74 -2.62 -9.67
C ARG A 180 9.45 -1.16 -10.02
N TRP A 181 8.55 -0.50 -9.29
CA TRP A 181 8.24 0.93 -9.45
C TRP A 181 9.03 1.79 -8.47
N GLY A 182 9.93 1.19 -7.69
CA GLY A 182 10.74 1.90 -6.70
C GLY A 182 10.02 2.16 -5.38
N GLU A 183 8.83 1.60 -5.15
CA GLU A 183 8.07 1.83 -3.92
C GLU A 183 8.64 1.02 -2.76
N SER A 184 8.73 1.65 -1.59
CA SER A 184 9.20 1.03 -0.34
C SER A 184 8.04 0.67 0.60
N ALA A 185 8.35 -0.08 1.67
CA ALA A 185 7.38 -0.37 2.73
C ALA A 185 6.87 0.92 3.41
N LEU A 186 7.72 1.94 3.55
CA LEU A 186 7.35 3.22 4.13
C LEU A 186 6.32 3.98 3.25
N MET A 187 6.45 3.90 1.93
CA MET A 187 5.42 4.44 1.02
C MET A 187 4.11 3.67 1.11
N ALA A 188 4.16 2.34 1.21
CA ALA A 188 2.95 1.54 1.42
C ALA A 188 2.25 1.91 2.74
N ALA A 189 3.01 2.07 3.84
CA ALA A 189 2.46 2.52 5.12
C ALA A 189 1.87 3.94 5.05
N ALA A 190 2.47 4.85 4.29
CA ALA A 190 1.97 6.21 4.11
C ALA A 190 0.63 6.29 3.33
N ARG A 191 0.23 5.20 2.64
CA ARG A 191 -1.11 5.06 2.03
C ARG A 191 -2.14 4.45 2.97
N SER A 192 -1.70 3.85 4.07
CA SER A 192 -2.60 3.36 5.10
C SER A 192 -3.12 4.52 5.95
N ASP A 193 -4.14 4.28 6.75
CA ASP A 193 -4.64 5.24 7.74
C ASP A 193 -4.05 4.99 9.14
N GLU A 194 -2.91 4.29 9.23
CA GLU A 194 -2.30 3.84 10.49
C GLU A 194 -0.91 4.46 10.75
N PRO A 195 -0.83 5.63 11.44
CA PRO A 195 0.45 6.29 11.74
C PRO A 195 1.44 5.42 12.52
N ALA A 196 0.94 4.42 13.25
CA ALA A 196 1.76 3.45 13.97
C ALA A 196 2.72 2.70 13.04
N LYS A 197 2.29 2.29 11.85
CA LYS A 197 3.15 1.56 10.88
C LYS A 197 4.27 2.46 10.37
N VAL A 198 3.96 3.72 10.06
CA VAL A 198 4.95 4.73 9.64
C VAL A 198 6.00 4.93 10.75
N ARG A 199 5.56 5.17 11.99
CA ARG A 199 6.48 5.35 13.14
C ARG A 199 7.35 4.12 13.41
N MET A 200 6.76 2.92 13.25
CA MET A 200 7.48 1.67 13.43
C MET A 200 8.57 1.51 12.37
N LEU A 201 8.25 1.68 11.08
CA LEU A 201 9.22 1.58 10.00
C LEU A 201 10.36 2.60 10.16
N LEU A 202 10.04 3.85 10.57
CA LEU A 202 11.04 4.87 10.85
C LEU A 202 11.96 4.51 12.04
N THR A 203 11.39 3.92 13.11
CA THR A 203 12.17 3.39 14.24
C THR A 203 13.17 2.32 13.79
N TYR A 204 12.79 1.49 12.81
CA TYR A 204 13.66 0.49 12.20
C TYR A 204 14.43 1.02 10.97
N GLN A 205 14.71 2.32 10.94
CA GLN A 205 15.60 2.96 9.96
C GLN A 205 15.13 2.85 8.49
N ALA A 206 13.82 2.85 8.26
CA ALA A 206 13.28 3.15 6.93
C ALA A 206 13.73 4.54 6.50
N ASP A 207 14.30 4.65 5.29
CA ASP A 207 14.74 5.92 4.75
C ASP A 207 13.52 6.75 4.27
N PRO A 208 13.21 7.89 4.92
CA PRO A 208 12.05 8.71 4.57
C PRO A 208 12.21 9.44 3.23
N ASN A 209 13.42 9.48 2.67
CA ASN A 209 13.76 10.26 1.50
C ASN A 209 13.94 9.41 0.23
N GLN A 210 13.70 8.11 0.28
CA GLN A 210 13.69 7.28 -0.92
C GLN A 210 12.55 7.72 -1.84
N PRO A 211 12.84 8.14 -3.09
CA PRO A 211 11.81 8.38 -4.08
C PRO A 211 11.43 7.07 -4.79
N ASP A 212 10.23 6.98 -5.34
CA ASP A 212 9.86 5.94 -6.29
C ASP A 212 10.42 6.27 -7.67
N SER A 213 10.04 5.51 -8.69
CA SER A 213 10.48 5.76 -10.06
C SER A 213 10.06 7.16 -10.54
N ASP A 214 8.93 7.69 -10.09
CA ASP A 214 8.45 9.02 -10.47
C ASP A 214 8.92 10.15 -9.55
N GLY A 215 9.81 9.89 -8.60
CA GLY A 215 10.27 10.91 -7.66
C GLY A 215 9.33 11.11 -6.46
N VAL A 216 8.27 10.30 -6.33
CA VAL A 216 7.31 10.40 -5.22
C VAL A 216 7.92 9.78 -3.96
N THR A 217 7.88 10.50 -2.84
CA THR A 217 8.38 10.03 -1.54
C THR A 217 7.24 9.61 -0.62
N ALA A 218 7.54 8.96 0.51
CA ALA A 218 6.53 8.64 1.52
C ALA A 218 5.80 9.89 2.06
N LEU A 219 6.51 11.03 2.17
CA LEU A 219 5.91 12.31 2.54
C LEU A 219 4.93 12.80 1.47
N SER A 220 5.31 12.73 0.19
CA SER A 220 4.42 13.07 -0.93
C SER A 220 3.14 12.22 -0.91
N VAL A 221 3.28 10.91 -0.64
CA VAL A 221 2.14 9.98 -0.52
C VAL A 221 1.21 10.36 0.63
N ALA A 222 1.74 10.58 1.83
CA ALA A 222 0.95 10.98 3.01
C ALA A 222 0.18 12.31 2.78
N CYS A 223 0.71 13.19 1.94
CA CYS A 223 0.07 14.46 1.58
C CYS A 223 -1.02 14.33 0.50
N SER A 224 -0.97 13.31 -0.35
CA SER A 224 -1.96 13.09 -1.42
C SER A 224 -3.20 12.31 -0.99
N GLY A 225 -3.10 11.49 0.05
CA GLY A 225 -4.24 10.74 0.58
C GLY A 225 -5.02 11.47 1.67
N ASP A 226 -6.02 10.78 2.21
CA ASP A 226 -6.78 11.20 3.39
C ASP A 226 -6.09 10.83 4.72
N ALA A 227 -4.85 10.31 4.63
CA ALA A 227 -4.02 9.91 5.75
C ALA A 227 -3.96 11.00 6.84
N PRO A 228 -3.97 10.64 8.13
CA PRO A 228 -3.92 11.61 9.23
C PRO A 228 -2.69 12.53 9.16
N ALA A 229 -2.85 13.79 9.58
CA ALA A 229 -1.76 14.77 9.66
C ALA A 229 -0.58 14.29 10.54
N ASP A 230 -0.86 13.40 11.50
CA ASP A 230 0.15 12.74 12.34
C ASP A 230 1.20 11.95 11.54
N MET A 231 0.84 11.41 10.36
CA MET A 231 1.81 10.76 9.48
C MET A 231 2.81 11.76 8.90
N VAL A 232 2.32 12.93 8.48
CA VAL A 232 3.16 14.03 7.97
C VAL A 232 4.11 14.49 9.08
N SER A 233 3.58 14.68 10.30
CA SER A 233 4.38 15.04 11.47
C SER A 233 5.48 14.01 11.76
N ALA A 234 5.15 12.71 11.74
CA ALA A 234 6.11 11.64 11.96
C ALA A 234 7.22 11.61 10.90
N LEU A 235 6.86 11.74 9.61
CA LEU A 235 7.81 11.75 8.50
C LEU A 235 8.73 12.98 8.55
N VAL A 236 8.17 14.18 8.75
CA VAL A 236 8.97 15.42 8.87
C VAL A 236 9.91 15.34 10.08
N SER A 237 9.44 14.85 11.22
CA SER A 237 10.28 14.67 12.42
C SER A 237 11.41 13.67 12.22
N ALA A 238 11.23 12.68 11.33
CA ALA A 238 12.25 11.72 10.95
C ALA A 238 13.19 12.22 9.84
N GLY A 239 13.09 13.49 9.42
CA GLY A 239 13.97 14.09 8.43
C GLY A 239 13.52 13.88 6.98
N ALA A 240 12.22 13.63 6.74
CA ALA A 240 11.67 13.67 5.39
C ALA A 240 11.84 15.07 4.78
N GLN A 241 12.37 15.12 3.56
CA GLN A 241 12.61 16.35 2.83
C GLN A 241 11.27 16.95 2.35
N ALA A 242 10.84 18.03 3.01
CA ALA A 242 9.57 18.71 2.72
C ALA A 242 9.47 19.31 1.30
N ASN A 243 10.60 19.45 0.61
CA ASN A 243 10.72 20.04 -0.73
C ASN A 243 10.99 19.01 -1.84
N SER A 244 10.92 17.71 -1.54
CA SER A 244 11.14 16.66 -2.56
C SER A 244 10.05 16.70 -3.62
N ALA A 245 10.39 17.24 -4.79
CA ALA A 245 9.49 17.30 -5.93
C ALA A 245 9.56 15.99 -6.74
N ASP A 246 8.40 15.53 -7.22
CA ASP A 246 8.34 14.42 -8.17
C ASP A 246 8.81 14.84 -9.57
N ARG A 247 8.73 13.93 -10.54
CA ARG A 247 9.12 14.18 -11.93
C ARG A 247 8.42 15.41 -12.49
N ASP A 248 7.18 15.71 -12.12
CA ASP A 248 6.43 16.86 -12.64
C ASP A 248 6.66 18.15 -11.86
N GLY A 249 7.59 18.13 -10.90
CA GLY A 249 7.88 19.27 -10.03
C GLY A 249 6.87 19.42 -8.88
N VAL A 250 5.98 18.44 -8.67
CA VAL A 250 4.93 18.53 -7.66
C VAL A 250 5.52 18.20 -6.29
N THR A 251 5.43 19.15 -5.36
CA THR A 251 5.93 19.02 -3.97
C THR A 251 4.87 18.44 -3.03
N PRO A 252 5.24 17.93 -1.83
CA PRO A 252 4.28 17.53 -0.81
C PRO A 252 3.30 18.65 -0.42
N LEU A 253 3.77 19.91 -0.43
CA LEU A 253 2.93 21.07 -0.11
C LEU A 253 1.87 21.34 -1.17
N MET A 254 2.20 21.17 -2.46
CA MET A 254 1.21 21.23 -3.54
C MET A 254 0.16 20.12 -3.41
N ARG A 255 0.57 18.90 -3.03
CA ARG A 255 -0.36 17.77 -2.78
C ARG A 255 -1.28 18.05 -1.58
N ALA A 256 -0.74 18.56 -0.48
CA ALA A 256 -1.56 18.98 0.67
C ALA A 256 -2.56 20.08 0.32
N ALA A 257 -2.14 21.03 -0.53
CA ALA A 257 -3.00 22.09 -1.07
C ALA A 257 -4.09 21.55 -2.01
N GLU A 258 -3.77 20.62 -2.89
CA GLU A 258 -4.73 19.91 -3.74
C GLU A 258 -5.80 19.20 -2.90
N ARG A 259 -5.43 18.68 -1.72
CA ARG A 259 -6.36 18.04 -0.76
C ARG A 259 -7.08 19.02 0.16
N GLY A 260 -6.77 20.32 0.12
CA GLY A 260 -7.37 21.32 1.02
C GLY A 260 -6.99 21.14 2.49
N SER A 261 -5.90 20.41 2.80
CA SER A 261 -5.55 20.07 4.17
C SER A 261 -4.69 21.13 4.83
N VAL A 262 -5.33 22.02 5.60
CA VAL A 262 -4.66 23.10 6.36
C VAL A 262 -3.63 22.55 7.34
N ASP A 263 -3.94 21.45 8.03
CA ASP A 263 -3.04 20.86 9.02
C ASP A 263 -1.78 20.29 8.38
N LYS A 264 -1.92 19.54 7.28
CA LYS A 264 -0.77 19.03 6.52
C LYS A 264 0.08 20.18 5.96
N ALA A 265 -0.56 21.22 5.40
CA ALA A 265 0.15 22.39 4.90
C ALA A 265 0.94 23.11 6.01
N ARG A 266 0.34 23.27 7.20
CA ARG A 266 1.02 23.88 8.36
C ARG A 266 2.22 23.06 8.82
N LEU A 267 2.07 21.74 8.92
CA LEU A 267 3.17 20.84 9.30
C LEU A 267 4.32 20.89 8.29
N LEU A 268 4.01 20.93 7.00
CA LEU A 268 5.01 21.04 5.95
C LEU A 268 5.76 22.38 5.99
N LEU A 269 5.06 23.49 6.19
CA LEU A 269 5.68 24.81 6.35
C LEU A 269 6.60 24.86 7.57
N ALA A 270 6.16 24.29 8.70
CA ALA A 270 7.00 24.13 9.89
C ALA A 270 8.22 23.23 9.63
N GLY A 271 8.08 22.23 8.73
CA GLY A 271 9.15 21.38 8.22
C GLY A 271 10.02 22.02 7.13
N GLY A 272 9.87 23.31 6.85
CA GLY A 272 10.68 24.04 5.88
C GLY A 272 10.25 23.87 4.41
N ALA A 273 9.00 23.51 4.16
CA ALA A 273 8.44 23.52 2.81
C ALA A 273 8.43 24.94 2.23
N LYS A 274 8.82 25.07 0.96
CA LYS A 274 8.86 26.32 0.22
C LYS A 274 7.52 26.57 -0.49
N PRO A 275 6.71 27.55 -0.05
CA PRO A 275 5.38 27.80 -0.64
C PRO A 275 5.45 28.37 -2.07
N ASP A 276 6.58 28.96 -2.45
CA ASP A 276 6.86 29.56 -3.75
C ASP A 276 7.43 28.58 -4.78
N ALA A 277 7.72 27.33 -4.39
CA ALA A 277 8.09 26.29 -5.33
C ALA A 277 6.95 26.11 -6.36
N ALA A 278 7.32 25.96 -7.63
CA ALA A 278 6.40 25.81 -8.74
C ALA A 278 6.64 24.48 -9.46
N ASP A 279 5.55 23.82 -9.88
CA ASP A 279 5.62 22.62 -10.71
C ASP A 279 6.05 22.95 -12.15
N ARG A 280 6.12 21.94 -13.03
CA ARG A 280 6.47 22.15 -14.45
C ARG A 280 5.50 23.04 -15.22
N LYS A 281 4.27 23.26 -14.73
CA LYS A 281 3.28 24.18 -15.32
C LYS A 281 3.38 25.59 -14.73
N GLY A 282 4.31 25.81 -13.80
CA GLY A 282 4.46 27.07 -13.08
C GLY A 282 3.45 27.26 -11.95
N TRP A 283 2.72 26.21 -11.56
CA TRP A 283 1.73 26.29 -10.48
C TRP A 283 2.40 26.09 -9.13
N THR A 284 2.14 27.01 -8.21
CA THR A 284 2.59 26.95 -6.82
C THR A 284 1.51 26.33 -5.93
N ALA A 285 1.83 26.02 -4.67
CA ALA A 285 0.86 25.44 -3.75
C ALA A 285 -0.40 26.32 -3.57
N ILE A 286 -0.29 27.65 -3.67
CA ILE A 286 -1.47 28.54 -3.59
C ILE A 286 -2.38 28.40 -4.82
N ASP A 287 -1.81 28.13 -6.00
CA ASP A 287 -2.57 27.94 -7.24
C ASP A 287 -3.33 26.61 -7.20
N TRP A 288 -2.67 25.55 -6.72
CA TRP A 288 -3.30 24.26 -6.47
C TRP A 288 -4.46 24.39 -5.47
N ALA A 289 -4.27 25.08 -4.34
CA ALA A 289 -5.32 25.33 -3.36
C ALA A 289 -6.52 26.09 -3.96
N ARG A 290 -6.26 27.18 -4.70
CA ARG A 290 -7.31 28.00 -5.34
C ARG A 290 -8.08 27.23 -6.43
N SER A 291 -7.42 26.30 -7.13
CA SER A 291 -8.05 25.52 -8.19
C SER A 291 -9.19 24.63 -7.72
N ARG A 292 -9.22 24.28 -6.41
CA ARG A 292 -10.30 23.51 -5.80
C ARG A 292 -11.65 24.22 -5.82
N GLY A 293 -11.65 25.55 -5.69
CA GLY A 293 -12.87 26.36 -5.67
C GLY A 293 -13.80 26.09 -4.48
N ASP A 294 -13.28 25.56 -3.37
CA ASP A 294 -14.02 25.27 -2.15
C ASP A 294 -13.39 25.92 -0.91
N ARG A 295 -14.10 25.84 0.23
CA ARG A 295 -13.69 26.49 1.49
C ARG A 295 -12.35 25.98 2.01
N ASP A 296 -12.07 24.69 1.81
CA ASP A 296 -10.82 24.08 2.27
C ASP A 296 -9.63 24.59 1.44
N GLY A 297 -9.81 24.71 0.13
CA GLY A 297 -8.85 25.36 -0.76
C GLY A 297 -8.62 26.83 -0.42
N GLU A 298 -9.67 27.59 -0.12
CA GLU A 298 -9.57 28.98 0.34
C GLU A 298 -8.79 29.09 1.66
N ALA A 299 -9.04 28.18 2.62
CA ALA A 299 -8.35 28.16 3.90
C ALA A 299 -6.85 27.87 3.75
N VAL A 300 -6.48 26.91 2.90
CA VAL A 300 -5.06 26.64 2.59
C VAL A 300 -4.43 27.82 1.85
N ALA A 301 -5.13 28.42 0.88
CA ALA A 301 -4.61 29.56 0.14
C ALA A 301 -4.36 30.77 1.06
N ALA A 302 -5.26 31.01 2.03
CA ALA A 302 -5.08 32.04 3.04
C ALA A 302 -3.86 31.78 3.94
N LEU A 303 -3.64 30.51 4.35
CA LEU A 303 -2.44 30.13 5.10
C LEU A 303 -1.16 30.40 4.30
N LEU A 304 -1.16 30.10 2.99
CA LEU A 304 0.01 30.23 2.12
C LEU A 304 0.32 31.66 1.69
N ALA A 305 -0.68 32.56 1.69
CA ALA A 305 -0.49 33.96 1.33
C ALA A 305 0.36 34.75 2.35
N GLY A 306 0.52 34.23 3.57
CA GLY A 306 1.18 34.93 4.67
C GLY A 306 0.29 36.02 5.30
N PRO A 307 0.77 36.65 6.39
CA PRO A 307 0.12 37.80 7.00
C PRO A 307 0.20 39.07 6.14
#